data_AF-A0A4Y2FPN3-F1
#
_entry.id   AF-A0A4Y2FPN3-F1
#
_cell.length_a   1.000
_cell.length_b   1.000
_cell.length_c   1.000
_cell.angle_alpha   90.00
_cell.angle_beta   90.00
_cell.angle_gamma   90.00
#
_symmetry.space_group_name_H-M   'P 1'
#
loop_
_entity.id
_entity.type
_entity.pdbx_description
1 polymer ?
#
loop_
_entity_poly.entity_id
_entity_poly.type
_entity_poly.pdbx_seq_one_letter_code
_entity_poly.pdbx_strand_id
1 'polypeptide(L)' 'MKDELLEKEDMNVILIINSEEYGNDFLAAMANTEKSANITVKVLRNIQAKTGFKNENVYLIGHSLGAHVAGLVGQQ' A
#
# COMPACT_ATOMS: atom_id res chain seq x y z
N MET A 1 5.59 -13.10 -5.23
CA MET A 1 5.10 -11.89 -5.95
C MET A 1 6.20 -10.86 -6.17
N LYS A 2 6.91 -10.40 -5.11
CA LYS A 2 7.98 -9.40 -5.26
C LYS A 2 9.09 -9.86 -6.21
N ASP A 3 9.61 -11.07 -6.01
CA ASP A 3 10.73 -11.58 -6.81
C ASP A 3 10.33 -11.75 -8.28
N GLU A 4 9.13 -12.27 -8.56
CA GLU A 4 8.62 -12.42 -9.92
C GLU A 4 8.36 -11.08 -10.62
N LEU A 5 7.99 -10.02 -9.89
CA LEU A 5 7.85 -8.68 -10.45
C LEU A 5 9.21 -8.10 -10.86
N LEU A 6 10.23 -8.28 -10.00
CA LEU A 6 11.60 -7.82 -10.27
C LEU A 6 12.28 -8.57 -11.43
N GLU A 7 11.85 -9.79 -11.72
CA GLU A 7 12.28 -10.52 -12.92
C GLU A 7 11.68 -9.98 -14.23
N LYS A 8 10.56 -9.25 -14.17
CA LYS A 8 9.85 -8.76 -15.36
C LYS A 8 10.28 -7.38 -15.79
N GLU A 9 10.54 -6.48 -14.85
CA GLU A 9 10.91 -5.10 -15.12
C GLU A 9 11.70 -4.51 -13.95
N ASP A 10 12.59 -3.55 -14.25
CA ASP A 10 13.31 -2.78 -13.24
C ASP A 10 12.34 -1.82 -12.54
N MET A 11 11.87 -2.22 -11.36
CA MET A 11 10.86 -1.47 -10.61
C MET A 11 11.15 -1.48 -9.11
N ASN A 12 10.62 -0.46 -8.42
CA ASN A 12 10.62 -0.41 -6.96
C ASN A 12 9.43 -1.21 -6.42
N VAL A 13 9.68 -2.26 -5.64
CA VAL A 13 8.62 -3.02 -4.95
C VAL A 13 8.64 -2.72 -3.46
N ILE A 14 7.55 -2.10 -2.97
CA ILE A 14 7.38 -1.74 -1.55
C ILE A 14 6.30 -2.66 -0.95
N LEU A 15 6.69 -3.49 0.03
CA LEU A 15 5.76 -4.35 0.75
C LEU A 15 5.15 -3.60 1.92
N ILE A 16 3.81 -3.50 1.94
CA ILE A 16 3.05 -2.94 3.05
C ILE A 16 2.56 -4.11 3.91
N ILE A 17 3.17 -4.30 5.07
CA ILE A 17 2.88 -5.41 5.99
C ILE A 17 2.20 -4.85 7.25
N ASN A 18 1.03 -5.38 7.58
CA ASN A 18 0.33 -5.11 8.83
C ASN A 18 0.36 -6.36 9.70
N SER A 19 1.42 -6.53 10.49
CA SER A 19 1.67 -7.77 11.24
C SER A 19 0.95 -7.89 12.59
N GLU A 20 0.36 -6.80 13.11
CA GLU A 20 -0.20 -6.81 14.48
C GLU A 20 -1.71 -6.50 14.55
N GLU A 21 -2.31 -5.96 13.49
CA GLU A 21 -3.66 -5.36 13.52
C GLU A 21 -4.77 -6.23 12.92
N TYR A 22 -4.43 -7.39 12.35
CA TYR A 22 -5.37 -8.36 11.77
C TYR A 22 -5.35 -9.70 12.54
N GLY A 23 -5.38 -9.63 13.87
CA GLY A 23 -5.70 -10.80 14.70
C GLY A 23 -7.13 -11.32 14.44
N ASN A 24 -7.59 -12.30 15.23
CA ASN A 24 -8.91 -12.95 15.05
C ASN A 24 -10.14 -12.02 15.06
N ASP A 25 -9.97 -10.72 15.34
CA ASP A 25 -11.03 -9.72 15.27
C ASP A 25 -11.07 -9.03 13.90
N PHE A 26 -11.99 -9.49 13.06
CA PHE A 26 -12.23 -8.95 11.73
C PHE A 26 -12.71 -7.48 11.75
N LEU A 27 -13.43 -7.04 12.77
CA LEU A 27 -13.93 -5.66 12.85
C LEU A 27 -12.79 -4.69 13.16
N ALA A 28 -11.90 -5.07 14.08
CA ALA A 28 -10.69 -4.30 14.36
C ALA A 28 -9.79 -4.20 13.12
N ALA A 29 -9.57 -5.33 12.45
CA ALA A 29 -8.88 -5.42 11.17
C ALA A 29 -9.46 -4.47 10.11
N MET A 30 -10.79 -4.45 9.95
CA MET A 30 -11.48 -3.56 9.01
C MET A 30 -11.31 -2.09 9.40
N ALA A 31 -11.43 -1.73 10.68
CA ALA A 31 -11.23 -0.35 11.14
C ALA A 31 -9.79 0.15 10.86
N ASN A 32 -8.82 -0.75 10.92
CA ASN A 32 -7.41 -0.44 10.69
C ASN A 32 -7.04 -0.23 9.21
N THR A 33 -7.92 -0.55 8.26
CA THR A 33 -7.65 -0.30 6.82
C THR A 33 -7.46 1.19 6.53
N GLU A 34 -8.24 2.05 7.18
CA GLU A 34 -8.15 3.51 6.99
C GLU A 34 -6.82 4.07 7.53
N LYS A 35 -6.42 3.63 8.72
CA LYS A 35 -5.12 3.98 9.31
C LYS A 35 -3.98 3.55 8.39
N SER A 36 -4.03 2.34 7.86
CA SER A 36 -3.04 1.80 6.92
C SER A 36 -2.96 2.62 5.63
N ALA A 37 -4.10 3.02 5.08
CA ALA A 37 -4.17 3.87 3.89
C ALA A 37 -3.54 5.24 4.16
N ASN A 38 -3.89 5.88 5.28
CA ASN A 38 -3.36 7.20 5.65
C ASN A 38 -1.84 7.19 5.87
N ILE A 39 -1.29 6.13 6.46
CA ILE A 39 0.16 5.95 6.59
C ILE A 39 0.80 5.78 5.20
N THR A 40 0.19 4.94 4.34
CA THR A 40 0.68 4.68 2.98
C THR A 40 0.73 5.98 2.15
N VAL A 41 -0.34 6.78 2.17
CA VAL A 41 -0.39 8.08 1.50
C VAL A 41 0.71 9.02 1.99
N LYS A 42 0.96 9.08 3.31
CA LYS A 42 2.05 9.90 3.86
C LYS A 42 3.42 9.46 3.34
N VAL A 43 3.67 8.15 3.28
CA VAL A 43 4.93 7.61 2.75
C VAL A 43 5.07 7.94 1.26
N LEU A 44 4.03 7.71 0.45
CA LEU A 44 4.05 8.02 -0.98
C LEU A 44 4.29 9.51 -1.23
N ARG A 45 3.59 10.40 -0.52
CA ARG A 45 3.79 11.86 -0.63
C ARG A 45 5.20 12.28 -0.22
N ASN A 46 5.78 11.65 0.81
CA ASN A 46 7.16 11.92 1.22
C ASN A 46 8.19 11.46 0.17
N ILE A 47 7.96 10.31 -0.47
CA ILE A 47 8.82 9.84 -1.56
C ILE A 47 8.64 10.77 -2.78
N GLN A 48 7.41 11.14 -3.12
CA GLN A 48 7.09 12.03 -4.23
C GLN A 48 7.75 13.40 -4.06
N ALA A 49 7.70 13.97 -2.85
CA ALA A 49 8.35 15.24 -2.54
C ALA A 49 9.88 15.18 -2.71
N LYS A 50 10.50 14.01 -2.55
CA LYS A 50 11.96 13.82 -2.65
C LYS A 50 12.43 13.44 -4.05
N THR A 51 11.63 12.70 -4.81
CA THR A 51 12.04 12.13 -6.10
C THR A 51 11.31 12.74 -7.30
N GLY A 52 10.17 13.40 -7.07
CA GLY A 52 9.33 13.95 -8.13
C GLY A 52 8.58 12.89 -8.95
N PHE A 53 8.42 11.66 -8.43
CA PHE A 53 7.67 10.63 -9.17
C PHE A 53 6.22 11.06 -9.42
N LYS A 54 5.66 10.59 -10.54
CA LYS A 54 4.26 10.84 -10.90
C LYS A 54 3.36 9.69 -10.48
N ASN A 55 2.13 10.00 -10.08
CA ASN A 55 1.16 8.99 -9.63
C ASN A 55 0.87 7.93 -10.72
N GLU A 56 0.99 8.28 -12.00
CA GLU A 56 0.84 7.35 -13.14
C GLU A 56 1.88 6.20 -13.15
N ASN A 57 2.98 6.35 -12.41
CA ASN A 57 4.02 5.34 -12.26
C ASN A 57 3.86 4.47 -11.02
N VAL A 58 2.75 4.61 -10.28
CA VAL A 58 2.50 3.85 -9.04
C VAL A 58 1.39 2.84 -9.27
N TYR A 59 1.68 1.57 -8.98
CA TYR A 59 0.71 0.48 -8.99
C TYR A 59 0.50 -0.02 -7.55
N LEU A 60 -0.76 -0.03 -7.11
CA LEU A 60 -1.14 -0.56 -5.80
C LEU A 60 -1.80 -1.93 -5.99
N ILE A 61 -1.19 -2.97 -5.42
CA ILE A 61 -1.72 -4.33 -5.46
C ILE A 61 -2.12 -4.71 -4.03
N GLY A 62 -3.42 -4.87 -3.81
CA GLY A 62 -4.00 -5.24 -2.52
C GLY A 62 -4.74 -6.58 -2.59
N HIS A 63 -4.49 -7.46 -1.63
CA HIS A 63 -5.20 -8.73 -1.47
C HIS A 63 -6.11 -8.68 -0.22
N SER A 64 -7.33 -9.21 -0.31
CA SER A 64 -8.32 -9.20 0.78
C SER A 64 -8.55 -7.78 1.33
N LEU A 65 -8.44 -7.55 2.64
CA LEU A 65 -8.54 -6.21 3.25
C LEU A 65 -7.53 -5.20 2.69
N GLY A 66 -6.39 -5.67 2.16
CA GLY A 66 -5.43 -4.84 1.44
C GLY A 66 -5.99 -4.21 0.15
N ALA A 67 -7.00 -4.82 -0.49
CA ALA A 67 -7.66 -4.22 -1.65
C ALA A 67 -8.45 -2.96 -1.26
N HIS A 68 -9.09 -2.97 -0.09
CA HIS A 68 -9.76 -1.78 0.45
C HIS A 68 -8.75 -0.69 0.81
N VAL A 69 -7.60 -1.06 1.39
CA VAL A 69 -6.50 -0.12 1.63
C VAL A 69 -6.05 0.53 0.32
N ALA A 70 -5.82 -0.26 -0.74
CA ALA A 70 -5.44 0.27 -2.05
C ALA A 70 -6.48 1.26 -2.61
N GLY A 71 -7.78 0.95 -2.48
CA GLY A 71 -8.87 1.85 -2.88
C GLY A 71 -8.87 3.16 -2.09
N LEU A 72 -8.71 3.10 -0.76
CA LEU A 72 -8.65 4.28 0.11
C LEU A 72 -7.42 5.15 -0.15
N VAL A 73 -6.30 4.56 -0.55
CA VAL A 73 -5.11 5.31 -0.98
C VAL A 73 -5.38 6.03 -2.30
N GLY A 74 -5.99 5.35 -3.29
CA GLY A 74 -6.29 5.94 -4.60
C GLY A 74 -7.36 7.05 -4.56
N GLN A 75 -8.17 7.11 -3.50
CA GLN A 75 -9.15 8.17 -3.29
C GLN A 75 -8.54 9.52 -2.85
N GLN A 76 -7.29 9.52 -2.37
CA GLN A 76 -6.59 10.66 -1.73
C GLN A 76 -5.52 11.31 -2.62
#